data_AF-A0A836VJL6-F1
#
_entry.id   AF-A0A836VJL6-F1
#
_cell.length_a   1.000
_cell.length_b   1.000
_cell.length_c   1.000
_cell.angle_alpha   90.00
_cell.angle_beta   90.00
_cell.angle_gamma   90.00
#
_symmetry.space_group_name_H-M   'P 1'
#
loop_
_entity.id
_entity.type
_entity.pdbx_description
1 polymer ?
#
loop_
_entity_poly.entity_id
_entity_poly.type
_entity_poly.pdbx_seq_one_letter_code
_entity_poly.pdbx_strand_id
1 'polypeptide(L)'
;MFHRCDLLGYEADTGAKLRLAFERIKQGEPLVVVTSHGILRQAKLLQELMDEGPPEFLLTIIDESHHCRNPRSRLHDAVQLLTLHSKQTLFLTATPVNLSNEELWVQLSLLAPDRWPDHGSFQRTMRPMGFLNTALDATSRTEPDLEGALNALNALAVTPGFSGDPRLEAARDICADPLGWVGNRVDERRREVADLIRELRPLNELVVRTRRRDLDLRLARREAITLDVSMAPVEWRLYEAARRWTWRLMQLRHPDS
;
A
#
# COMPACT_ATOMS: atom_id res chain seq x y z
N MET A 1 22.44 -18.44 -21.79
CA MET A 1 22.24 -17.66 -23.03
C MET A 1 21.67 -16.32 -22.59
N PHE A 2 22.49 -15.27 -22.57
CA PHE A 2 22.06 -13.95 -22.08
C PHE A 2 21.14 -13.32 -23.12
N HIS A 3 19.83 -13.29 -22.86
CA HIS A 3 18.87 -12.47 -23.61
C HIS A 3 19.09 -11.00 -23.24
N ARG A 4 20.20 -10.40 -23.67
CA ARG A 4 20.31 -8.95 -23.72
C ARG A 4 19.62 -8.52 -25.00
N CYS A 5 18.31 -8.35 -24.93
CA CYS A 5 17.60 -7.58 -25.93
C CYS A 5 17.88 -6.12 -25.56
N ASP A 6 18.59 -5.39 -26.42
CA ASP A 6 18.74 -3.95 -26.27
C ASP A 6 17.37 -3.33 -26.52
N LEU A 7 16.60 -3.15 -25.45
CA LEU A 7 15.30 -2.51 -25.52
C LEU A 7 15.51 -1.01 -25.75
N LEU A 8 14.96 -0.50 -26.84
CA LEU A 8 14.98 0.92 -27.13
C LEU A 8 14.10 1.66 -26.13
N GLY A 9 14.69 2.61 -25.41
CA GLY A 9 13.97 3.57 -24.59
C GLY A 9 13.37 4.68 -25.45
N TYR A 10 12.10 4.98 -25.26
CA TYR A 10 11.37 6.04 -25.94
C TYR A 10 10.69 6.95 -24.92
N GLU A 11 11.14 8.21 -24.87
CA GLU A 11 10.57 9.23 -24.02
C GLU A 11 9.35 9.88 -24.70
N ALA A 12 8.17 9.57 -24.18
CA ALA A 12 6.90 10.13 -24.59
C ALA A 12 6.52 11.31 -23.67
N ASP A 13 7.17 12.45 -23.89
CA ASP A 13 6.96 13.73 -23.19
C ASP A 13 5.70 14.51 -23.63
N THR A 14 4.97 14.00 -24.62
CA THR A 14 3.71 14.55 -25.11
C THR A 14 2.72 13.44 -25.43
N GLY A 15 1.41 13.75 -25.42
CA GLY A 15 0.38 12.80 -25.83
C GLY A 15 0.53 12.30 -27.27
N ALA A 16 1.06 13.14 -28.18
CA ALA A 16 1.33 12.73 -29.56
C ALA A 16 2.44 11.68 -29.66
N LYS A 17 3.55 11.86 -28.93
CA LYS A 17 4.61 10.85 -28.84
C LYS A 17 4.12 9.56 -28.20
N LEU A 18 3.28 9.65 -27.15
CA LEU A 18 2.73 8.47 -26.51
C LEU A 18 1.85 7.65 -27.46
N ARG A 19 0.98 8.31 -28.25
CA ARG A 19 0.19 7.63 -29.30
C ARG A 19 1.08 6.94 -30.33
N LEU A 20 2.11 7.64 -30.81
CA LEU A 20 3.06 7.05 -31.76
C LEU A 20 3.74 5.81 -31.16
N ALA A 21 4.09 5.85 -29.87
CA ALA A 21 4.65 4.71 -29.17
C ALA A 21 3.65 3.55 -29.09
N PHE A 22 2.38 3.82 -28.79
CA PHE A 22 1.34 2.79 -28.78
C PHE A 22 1.15 2.13 -30.14
N GLU A 23 1.12 2.90 -31.23
CA GLU A 23 1.01 2.34 -32.59
C GLU A 23 2.21 1.46 -32.96
N ARG A 24 3.43 1.87 -32.60
CA ARG A 24 4.64 1.06 -32.78
C ARG A 24 4.57 -0.26 -32.02
N ILE A 25 4.09 -0.23 -30.77
CA ILE A 25 3.91 -1.45 -29.96
C ILE A 25 2.83 -2.36 -30.58
N LYS A 26 1.71 -1.79 -31.05
CA LYS A 26 0.65 -2.56 -31.77
C LYS A 26 1.18 -3.23 -33.04
N GLN A 27 2.17 -2.64 -33.70
CA GLN A 27 2.86 -3.20 -34.87
C GLN A 27 3.91 -4.28 -34.52
N GLY A 28 4.08 -4.59 -33.23
CA GLY A 28 4.99 -5.63 -32.75
C GLY A 28 6.41 -5.14 -32.45
N GLU A 29 6.64 -3.82 -32.42
CA GLU A 29 7.96 -3.27 -32.08
C GLU A 29 8.23 -3.39 -30.57
N PRO A 30 9.37 -4.00 -30.15
CA PRO A 30 9.74 -4.05 -28.74
C PRO A 30 10.26 -2.68 -28.28
N LEU A 31 9.47 -2.01 -27.44
CA LEU A 31 9.75 -0.64 -26.99
C LEU A 31 9.58 -0.50 -25.47
N VAL A 32 10.47 0.26 -24.84
CA VAL A 32 10.29 0.74 -23.46
C VAL A 32 9.85 2.19 -23.53
N VAL A 33 8.63 2.48 -23.07
CA VAL A 33 8.06 3.83 -23.13
C VAL A 33 8.06 4.45 -21.75
N VAL A 34 8.60 5.67 -21.64
CA VAL A 34 8.54 6.49 -20.43
C VAL A 34 7.63 7.68 -20.69
N THR A 35 6.61 7.87 -19.85
CA THR A 35 5.69 9.01 -19.95
C THR A 35 5.32 9.50 -18.54
N SER A 36 4.61 10.63 -18.47
CA SER A 36 4.23 11.24 -17.19
C SER A 36 2.75 11.06 -16.87
N HIS A 37 2.41 11.09 -15.57
CA HIS A 37 1.03 11.15 -15.11
C HIS A 37 0.25 12.33 -15.69
N GLY A 38 0.92 13.45 -16.02
CA GLY A 38 0.28 14.60 -16.65
C GLY A 38 -0.31 14.28 -18.02
N ILE A 39 0.39 13.45 -18.80
CA ILE A 39 -0.05 13.01 -20.12
C ILE A 39 -1.18 11.99 -19.98
N LEU A 40 -1.05 11.03 -19.07
CA LEU A 40 -2.10 10.03 -18.80
C LEU A 40 -3.43 10.65 -18.32
N ARG A 41 -3.39 11.82 -17.69
CA ARG A 41 -4.60 12.56 -17.26
C ARG A 41 -5.33 13.31 -18.37
N GLN A 42 -4.78 13.38 -19.57
CA GLN A 42 -5.41 14.11 -20.68
C GLN A 42 -6.71 13.44 -21.08
N ALA A 43 -7.81 14.19 -21.07
CA ALA A 43 -9.14 13.66 -21.39
C ALA A 43 -9.20 13.00 -22.78
N LYS A 44 -8.53 13.61 -23.77
CA LYS A 44 -8.43 13.05 -25.13
C LYS A 44 -7.75 11.69 -25.15
N LEU A 45 -6.63 11.53 -24.43
CA LEU A 45 -5.92 10.25 -24.36
C LEU A 45 -6.75 9.19 -23.64
N LEU A 46 -7.40 9.54 -22.52
CA LEU A 46 -8.26 8.60 -21.81
C LEU A 46 -9.40 8.10 -22.70
N GLN A 47 -10.06 9.00 -23.43
CA GLN A 47 -11.11 8.64 -24.38
C GLN A 47 -10.60 7.66 -25.44
N GLU A 48 -9.44 7.94 -26.04
CA GLU A 48 -8.79 7.04 -27.01
C GLU A 48 -8.48 5.66 -26.40
N LEU A 49 -7.99 5.61 -25.16
CA LEU A 49 -7.72 4.36 -24.45
C LEU A 49 -9.01 3.56 -24.18
N MET A 50 -10.13 4.23 -23.92
CA MET A 50 -11.42 3.57 -23.72
C MET A 50 -12.02 3.06 -25.02
N ASP A 51 -11.86 3.81 -26.12
CA ASP A 51 -12.48 3.50 -27.41
C ASP A 51 -11.70 2.43 -28.18
N GLU A 52 -10.37 2.54 -28.21
CA GLU A 52 -9.49 1.67 -29.01
C GLU A 52 -8.74 0.63 -28.18
N GLY A 53 -8.66 0.82 -26.85
CA GLY A 53 -7.79 0.04 -25.97
C GLY A 53 -6.31 0.47 -26.07
N PRO A 54 -5.54 0.38 -24.96
CA PRO A 54 -4.08 0.43 -25.04
C PRO A 54 -3.52 -0.81 -25.77
N PRO A 55 -2.26 -0.77 -26.24
CA PRO A 55 -1.58 -1.99 -26.64
C PRO A 55 -1.39 -2.95 -25.47
N GLU A 56 -1.14 -4.22 -25.77
CA GLU A 56 -0.74 -5.20 -24.76
C GLU A 56 0.70 -4.95 -24.30
N PHE A 57 0.90 -4.90 -22.97
CA PHE A 57 2.20 -4.72 -22.36
C PHE A 57 2.68 -5.99 -21.68
N LEU A 58 4.00 -6.23 -21.74
CA LEU A 58 4.63 -7.24 -20.90
C LEU A 58 4.67 -6.78 -19.43
N LEU A 59 5.00 -5.51 -19.20
CA LEU A 59 5.18 -4.93 -17.88
C LEU A 59 4.78 -3.46 -17.89
N THR A 60 3.90 -3.07 -16.95
CA THR A 60 3.62 -1.67 -16.63
C THR A 60 4.20 -1.31 -15.27
N ILE A 61 4.98 -0.23 -15.22
CA ILE A 61 5.55 0.30 -13.97
C ILE A 61 4.91 1.66 -13.70
N ILE A 62 4.24 1.79 -12.56
CA ILE A 62 3.66 3.05 -12.09
C ILE A 62 4.50 3.56 -10.93
N ASP A 63 5.32 4.56 -11.20
CA ASP A 63 6.04 5.29 -10.16
C ASP A 63 5.13 6.30 -9.46
N GLU A 64 5.36 6.56 -8.18
CA GLU A 64 4.50 7.39 -7.32
C GLU A 64 3.01 7.05 -7.46
N SER A 65 2.68 5.75 -7.40
CA SER A 65 1.33 5.20 -7.56
C SER A 65 0.31 5.76 -6.54
N HIS A 66 0.80 6.45 -5.51
CA HIS A 66 0.00 7.23 -4.60
C HIS A 66 -0.88 8.30 -5.27
N HIS A 67 -0.53 8.75 -6.47
CA HIS A 67 -1.35 9.67 -7.25
C HIS A 67 -2.62 9.03 -7.85
N CYS A 68 -2.70 7.70 -7.90
CA CYS A 68 -3.80 6.95 -8.52
C CYS A 68 -4.90 6.54 -7.52
N ARG A 69 -4.86 7.08 -6.29
CA ARG A 69 -5.74 6.69 -5.17
C ARG A 69 -7.19 7.14 -5.29
N ASN A 70 -7.49 8.10 -6.15
CA ASN A 70 -8.85 8.62 -6.32
C ASN A 70 -9.54 7.90 -7.49
N PRO A 71 -10.53 7.01 -7.23
CA PRO A 71 -11.25 6.28 -8.28
C PRO A 71 -12.02 7.19 -9.24
N ARG A 72 -12.27 8.45 -8.86
CA ARG A 72 -12.97 9.43 -9.71
C ARG A 72 -12.02 10.22 -10.62
N SER A 73 -10.74 9.90 -10.61
CA SER A 73 -9.73 10.66 -11.37
C SER A 73 -9.40 9.97 -12.68
N ARG A 74 -9.22 10.77 -13.74
CA ARG A 74 -8.79 10.25 -15.06
C ARG A 74 -7.48 9.46 -15.02
N LEU A 75 -6.60 9.78 -14.08
CA LEU A 75 -5.36 9.02 -13.90
C LEU A 75 -5.65 7.60 -13.43
N HIS A 76 -6.60 7.44 -12.51
CA HIS A 76 -7.01 6.14 -12.01
C HIS A 76 -7.56 5.29 -13.17
N ASP A 77 -8.48 5.86 -13.96
CA ASP A 77 -9.08 5.17 -15.12
C ASP A 77 -8.00 4.78 -16.15
N ALA A 78 -7.09 5.70 -16.48
CA ALA A 78 -6.00 5.42 -17.41
C ALA A 78 -5.07 4.31 -16.89
N VAL A 79 -4.69 4.36 -15.61
CA VAL A 79 -3.85 3.33 -15.00
C VAL A 79 -4.57 1.98 -14.95
N GLN A 80 -5.87 1.96 -14.63
CA GLN A 80 -6.68 0.74 -14.65
C GLN A 80 -6.69 0.08 -16.03
N LEU A 81 -6.87 0.86 -17.10
CA LEU A 81 -6.79 0.35 -18.47
C LEU A 81 -5.39 -0.21 -18.75
N LEU A 82 -4.33 0.51 -18.39
CA LEU A 82 -2.97 0.01 -18.60
C LEU A 82 -2.69 -1.29 -17.82
N THR A 83 -3.14 -1.41 -16.57
CA THR A 83 -2.90 -2.62 -15.77
C THR A 83 -3.70 -3.83 -16.28
N LEU A 84 -4.93 -3.63 -16.75
CA LEU A 84 -5.75 -4.70 -17.36
C LEU A 84 -5.14 -5.25 -18.66
N HIS A 85 -4.43 -4.41 -19.40
CA HIS A 85 -3.73 -4.78 -20.64
C HIS A 85 -2.24 -5.12 -20.42
N SER A 86 -1.84 -5.37 -19.17
CA SER A 86 -0.46 -5.73 -18.83
C SER A 86 -0.35 -7.15 -18.29
N LYS A 87 0.65 -7.90 -18.76
CA LYS A 87 0.97 -9.23 -18.20
C LYS A 87 1.51 -9.15 -16.77
N GLN A 88 2.24 -8.10 -16.46
CA GLN A 88 2.81 -7.83 -15.14
C GLN A 88 2.65 -6.35 -14.80
N THR A 89 2.42 -6.04 -13.53
CA THR A 89 2.30 -4.66 -13.06
C THR A 89 3.15 -4.46 -11.80
N LEU A 90 3.88 -3.35 -11.75
CA LEU A 90 4.68 -2.95 -10.59
C LEU A 90 4.30 -1.53 -10.17
N PHE A 91 3.86 -1.36 -8.93
CA PHE A 91 3.59 -0.05 -8.35
C PHE A 91 4.71 0.32 -7.38
N LEU A 92 5.29 1.51 -7.57
CA LEU A 92 6.28 2.08 -6.67
C LEU A 92 5.64 3.25 -5.92
N THR A 93 5.78 3.28 -4.61
CA THR A 93 5.22 4.36 -3.78
C THR A 93 6.02 4.54 -2.50
N ALA A 94 6.28 5.80 -2.14
CA ALA A 94 6.95 6.13 -0.89
C ALA A 94 6.10 5.80 0.36
N THR A 95 4.78 5.68 0.22
CA THR A 95 3.85 5.58 1.35
C THR A 95 2.73 4.55 1.14
N PRO A 96 3.04 3.24 1.13
CA PRO A 96 1.99 2.23 0.96
C PRO A 96 1.05 2.14 2.18
N VAL A 97 1.47 2.56 3.39
CA VAL A 97 0.75 2.25 4.66
C VAL A 97 0.33 3.48 5.48
N ASN A 98 0.71 4.71 5.11
CA ASN A 98 0.22 5.92 5.81
C ASN A 98 -1.14 6.39 5.27
N LEU A 99 -1.93 5.44 4.79
CA LEU A 99 -3.16 5.66 4.07
C LEU A 99 -4.35 5.23 4.88
N SER A 100 -5.50 5.81 4.57
CA SER A 100 -6.73 5.19 5.01
C SER A 100 -6.79 3.77 4.41
N ASN A 101 -7.46 2.85 5.11
CA ASN A 101 -7.68 1.50 4.58
C ASN A 101 -8.36 1.52 3.20
N GLU A 102 -9.16 2.55 2.92
CA GLU A 102 -9.83 2.74 1.64
C GLU A 102 -8.85 3.07 0.51
N GLU A 103 -7.92 4.01 0.73
CA GLU A 103 -6.91 4.37 -0.28
C GLU A 103 -5.91 3.24 -0.56
N LEU A 104 -5.62 2.42 0.44
CA LEU A 104 -4.82 1.20 0.24
C LEU A 104 -5.61 0.17 -0.58
N TRP A 105 -6.89 -0.04 -0.28
CA TRP A 105 -7.75 -0.93 -1.06
C TRP A 105 -7.80 -0.50 -2.52
N VAL A 106 -8.07 0.78 -2.81
CA VAL A 106 -8.13 1.29 -4.20
C VAL A 106 -6.84 0.98 -4.98
N GLN A 107 -5.67 1.19 -4.39
CA GLN A 107 -4.39 0.86 -5.04
C GLN A 107 -4.21 -0.65 -5.25
N LEU A 108 -4.54 -1.46 -4.24
CA LEU A 108 -4.41 -2.92 -4.36
C LEU A 108 -5.41 -3.50 -5.35
N SER A 109 -6.60 -2.90 -5.51
CA SER A 109 -7.57 -3.28 -6.53
C SER A 109 -7.06 -3.02 -7.96
N LEU A 110 -6.17 -2.04 -8.17
CA LEU A 110 -5.51 -1.85 -9.47
C LEU A 110 -4.45 -2.92 -9.76
N LEU A 111 -3.83 -3.50 -8.72
CA LEU A 111 -2.80 -4.53 -8.83
C LEU A 111 -3.35 -5.96 -8.86
N ALA A 112 -4.38 -6.23 -8.06
CA ALA A 112 -4.97 -7.55 -7.85
C ALA A 112 -6.50 -7.43 -7.70
N PRO A 113 -7.22 -7.06 -8.78
CA PRO A 113 -8.65 -6.77 -8.74
C PRO A 113 -9.49 -7.94 -8.20
N ASP A 114 -9.08 -9.18 -8.50
CA ASP A 114 -9.82 -10.38 -8.11
C ASP A 114 -9.63 -10.77 -6.63
N ARG A 115 -8.64 -10.19 -5.93
CA ARG A 115 -8.31 -10.61 -4.56
C ARG A 115 -9.28 -10.05 -3.53
N TRP A 116 -9.81 -8.85 -3.76
CA TRP A 116 -10.81 -8.21 -2.90
C TRP A 116 -11.87 -7.48 -3.74
N PRO A 117 -13.03 -8.10 -3.99
CA PRO A 117 -14.09 -7.53 -4.85
C PRO A 117 -14.64 -6.19 -4.37
N ASP A 118 -14.65 -5.98 -3.06
CA ASP A 118 -15.18 -4.77 -2.42
C ASP A 118 -14.37 -4.38 -1.18
N HIS A 119 -14.54 -3.12 -0.75
CA HIS A 119 -13.85 -2.57 0.40
C HIS A 119 -14.17 -3.34 1.71
N GLY A 120 -15.39 -3.84 1.87
CA GLY A 120 -15.78 -4.64 3.03
C GLY A 120 -15.06 -5.99 3.09
N SER A 121 -14.90 -6.65 1.95
CA SER A 121 -14.07 -7.85 1.83
C SER A 121 -12.62 -7.58 2.22
N PHE A 122 -12.04 -6.49 1.72
CA PHE A 122 -10.70 -6.06 2.12
C PHE A 122 -10.59 -5.80 3.62
N GLN A 123 -11.55 -5.08 4.21
CA GLN A 123 -11.57 -4.81 5.65
C GLN A 123 -11.66 -6.09 6.48
N ARG A 124 -12.45 -7.08 6.07
CA ARG A 124 -12.53 -8.38 6.76
C ARG A 124 -11.19 -9.12 6.76
N THR A 125 -10.42 -9.02 5.67
CA THR A 125 -9.08 -9.61 5.59
C THR A 125 -8.03 -8.82 6.39
N MET A 126 -8.11 -7.49 6.42
CA MET A 126 -7.11 -6.63 7.07
C MET A 126 -7.33 -6.45 8.57
N ARG A 127 -8.58 -6.37 9.04
CA ARG A 127 -8.90 -6.13 10.45
C ARG A 127 -8.24 -7.13 11.43
N PRO A 128 -8.20 -8.44 11.14
CA PRO A 128 -7.56 -9.43 12.01
C PRO A 128 -6.03 -9.32 12.09
N MET A 129 -5.40 -8.53 11.20
CA MET A 129 -3.94 -8.34 11.19
C MET A 129 -3.41 -7.66 12.46
N GLY A 130 -4.28 -6.98 13.22
CA GLY A 130 -3.95 -6.49 14.54
C GLY A 130 -3.47 -7.61 15.47
N PHE A 131 -4.08 -8.80 15.42
CA PHE A 131 -3.67 -9.95 16.24
C PHE A 131 -2.26 -10.45 15.91
N LEU A 132 -1.91 -10.48 14.62
CA LEU A 132 -0.55 -10.83 14.18
C LEU A 132 0.48 -9.81 14.67
N ASN A 133 0.15 -8.51 14.66
CA ASN A 133 1.04 -7.47 15.20
C ASN A 133 1.19 -7.62 16.71
N THR A 134 0.09 -7.82 17.44
CA THR A 134 0.13 -8.04 18.90
C THR A 134 0.98 -9.26 19.26
N ALA A 135 0.84 -10.39 18.55
CA ALA A 135 1.65 -11.58 18.80
C ALA A 135 3.14 -11.34 18.50
N LEU A 136 3.46 -10.64 17.43
CA LEU A 136 4.85 -10.29 17.07
C LEU A 136 5.47 -9.33 18.10
N ASP A 137 4.72 -8.31 18.52
CA ASP A 137 5.15 -7.35 19.54
C ASP A 137 5.35 -8.03 20.89
N ALA A 138 4.45 -8.95 21.28
CA ALA A 138 4.54 -9.71 22.53
C ALA A 138 5.76 -10.63 22.59
N THR A 139 6.06 -11.34 21.50
CA THR A 139 7.21 -12.25 21.40
C THR A 139 8.56 -11.54 21.24
N SER A 140 8.57 -10.33 20.68
CA SER A 140 9.79 -9.55 20.45
C SER A 140 10.28 -8.74 21.66
N ARG A 141 9.50 -8.66 22.75
CA ARG A 141 9.91 -8.01 24.01
C ARG A 141 11.15 -8.67 24.59
N THR A 142 11.95 -7.92 25.36
CA THR A 142 13.12 -8.43 26.09
C THR A 142 12.76 -9.68 26.90
N GLU A 143 11.65 -9.61 27.65
CA GLU A 143 10.96 -10.74 28.26
C GLU A 143 9.69 -11.02 27.44
N PRO A 144 9.61 -12.16 26.72
CA PRO A 144 8.46 -12.49 25.87
C PRO A 144 7.16 -12.64 26.66
N ASP A 145 6.09 -12.01 26.18
CA ASP A 145 4.74 -12.13 26.73
C ASP A 145 3.99 -13.25 25.99
N LEU A 146 4.26 -14.50 26.37
CA LEU A 146 3.72 -15.68 25.69
C LEU A 146 2.20 -15.80 25.85
N GLU A 147 1.66 -15.42 27.01
CA GLU A 147 0.22 -15.42 27.25
C GLU A 147 -0.48 -14.39 26.34
N GLY A 148 0.06 -13.17 26.25
CA GLY A 148 -0.44 -12.15 25.33
C GLY A 148 -0.35 -12.59 23.86
N ALA A 149 0.75 -13.25 23.48
CA ALA A 149 0.90 -13.80 22.13
C ALA A 149 -0.14 -14.90 21.84
N LEU A 150 -0.30 -15.87 22.73
CA LEU A 150 -1.28 -16.95 22.60
C LEU A 150 -2.71 -16.42 22.51
N ASN A 151 -3.08 -15.46 23.37
CA ASN A 151 -4.40 -14.84 23.34
C ASN A 151 -4.70 -14.19 21.99
N ALA A 152 -3.72 -13.47 21.42
CA ALA A 152 -3.85 -12.88 20.11
C ALA A 152 -3.97 -13.93 19.00
N LEU A 153 -3.13 -14.98 19.01
CA LEU A 153 -3.19 -16.06 18.02
C LEU A 153 -4.48 -16.89 18.12
N ASN A 154 -5.00 -17.13 19.32
CA ASN A 154 -6.29 -17.78 19.55
C ASN A 154 -7.46 -16.94 19.01
N ALA A 155 -7.41 -15.61 19.20
CA ALA A 155 -8.40 -14.71 18.63
C ALA A 155 -8.35 -14.71 17.08
N LEU A 156 -7.15 -14.84 16.51
CA LEU A 156 -7.00 -15.02 15.06
C LEU A 156 -7.56 -16.37 14.58
N ALA A 157 -7.35 -17.45 15.33
CA ALA A 157 -7.80 -18.79 14.95
C ALA A 157 -9.33 -18.92 14.81
N VAL A 158 -10.09 -18.14 15.58
CA VAL A 158 -11.57 -18.09 15.46
C VAL A 158 -12.06 -17.15 14.35
N THR A 159 -11.15 -16.46 13.65
CA THR A 159 -11.50 -15.58 12.53
C THR A 159 -11.66 -16.40 11.24
N PRO A 160 -12.74 -16.19 10.47
CA PRO A 160 -12.91 -16.84 9.16
C PRO A 160 -11.71 -16.62 8.24
N GLY A 161 -11.20 -17.70 7.64
CA GLY A 161 -10.03 -17.68 6.76
C GLY A 161 -8.69 -18.01 7.44
N PHE A 162 -8.66 -18.09 8.77
CA PHE A 162 -7.45 -18.47 9.54
C PHE A 162 -7.64 -19.75 10.37
N SER A 163 -8.89 -20.17 10.60
CA SER A 163 -9.20 -21.42 11.31
C SER A 163 -8.57 -22.63 10.61
N GLY A 164 -7.75 -23.38 11.36
CA GLY A 164 -7.09 -24.58 10.86
C GLY A 164 -5.90 -24.33 9.94
N ASP A 165 -5.39 -23.10 9.85
CA ASP A 165 -4.16 -22.81 9.12
C ASP A 165 -2.95 -23.46 9.84
N PRO A 166 -2.19 -24.37 9.20
CA PRO A 166 -1.08 -25.07 9.84
C PRO A 166 0.00 -24.14 10.40
N ARG A 167 0.20 -22.98 9.77
CA ARG A 167 1.20 -21.99 10.22
C ARG A 167 0.75 -21.30 11.49
N LEU A 168 -0.55 -21.05 11.61
CA LEU A 168 -1.15 -20.49 12.82
C LEU A 168 -1.07 -21.49 13.98
N GLU A 169 -1.41 -22.75 13.73
CA GLU A 169 -1.29 -23.81 14.73
C GLU A 169 0.16 -23.99 15.20
N ALA A 170 1.13 -24.03 14.27
CA ALA A 170 2.54 -24.08 14.62
C ALA A 170 2.99 -22.89 15.47
N ALA A 171 2.54 -21.67 15.14
CA ALA A 171 2.86 -20.48 15.93
C ALA A 171 2.25 -20.54 17.34
N ARG A 172 1.04 -21.09 17.48
CA ARG A 172 0.39 -21.32 18.78
C ARG A 172 1.17 -22.34 19.60
N ASP A 173 1.55 -23.46 19.00
CA ASP A 173 2.31 -24.52 19.69
C ASP A 173 3.65 -24.01 20.22
N ILE A 174 4.37 -23.21 19.42
CA ILE A 174 5.64 -22.60 19.84
C ILE A 174 5.43 -21.65 21.02
N CYS A 175 4.38 -20.82 21.00
CA CYS A 175 4.07 -19.91 22.10
C CYS A 175 3.51 -20.64 23.34
N ALA A 176 2.93 -21.84 23.17
CA ALA A 176 2.36 -22.65 24.23
C ALA A 176 3.39 -23.49 25.01
N ASP A 177 4.66 -23.49 24.59
CA ASP A 177 5.77 -24.15 25.29
C ASP A 177 6.71 -23.13 25.97
N PRO A 178 6.41 -22.66 27.20
CA PRO A 178 7.30 -21.75 27.93
C PRO A 178 8.71 -22.28 28.13
N LEU A 179 8.90 -23.60 28.21
CA LEU A 179 10.22 -24.22 28.36
C LEU A 179 11.05 -24.08 27.08
N GLY A 180 10.43 -23.82 25.93
CA GLY A 180 11.08 -23.48 24.67
C GLY A 180 11.68 -22.08 24.65
N TRP A 181 11.26 -21.18 25.55
CA TRP A 181 11.64 -19.76 25.60
C TRP A 181 12.64 -19.44 26.72
N VAL A 182 13.67 -20.28 26.87
CA VAL A 182 14.73 -20.09 27.88
C VAL A 182 16.13 -20.12 27.25
N GLY A 183 17.03 -19.31 27.82
CA GLY A 183 18.44 -19.28 27.43
C GLY A 183 18.64 -18.83 25.97
N ASN A 184 19.55 -19.52 25.27
CA ASN A 184 19.92 -19.22 23.89
C ASN A 184 18.82 -19.52 22.84
N ARG A 185 17.79 -20.29 23.20
CA ARG A 185 16.71 -20.69 22.29
C ARG A 185 15.68 -19.58 22.05
N VAL A 186 15.63 -18.56 22.90
CA VAL A 186 14.67 -17.46 22.81
C VAL A 186 14.73 -16.78 21.43
N ASP A 187 15.93 -16.48 20.93
CA ASP A 187 16.09 -15.79 19.64
C ASP A 187 15.76 -16.70 18.44
N GLU A 188 15.89 -18.02 18.58
CA GLU A 188 15.44 -18.99 17.57
C GLU A 188 13.91 -19.00 17.52
N ARG A 189 13.23 -19.13 18.68
CA ARG A 189 11.76 -19.10 18.76
C ARG A 189 11.16 -17.80 18.26
N ARG A 190 11.78 -16.66 18.58
CA ARG A 190 11.39 -15.36 18.02
C ARG A 190 11.39 -15.35 16.49
N ARG A 191 12.44 -15.91 15.87
CA ARG A 191 12.56 -15.98 14.41
C ARG A 191 11.51 -16.91 13.81
N GLU A 192 11.35 -18.11 14.38
CA GLU A 192 10.33 -19.09 13.94
C GLU A 192 8.93 -18.49 13.94
N VAL A 193 8.52 -17.88 15.07
CA VAL A 193 7.20 -17.24 15.18
C VAL A 193 7.08 -16.04 14.23
N ALA A 194 8.12 -15.22 14.11
CA ALA A 194 8.11 -14.08 13.18
C ALA A 194 7.97 -14.50 11.71
N ASP A 195 8.59 -15.61 11.33
CA ASP A 195 8.53 -16.17 9.98
C ASP A 195 7.13 -16.72 9.68
N LEU A 196 6.55 -17.49 10.60
CA LEU A 196 5.16 -17.97 10.49
C LEU A 196 4.15 -16.81 10.41
N ILE A 197 4.30 -15.80 11.27
CA ILE A 197 3.48 -14.58 11.23
C ILE A 197 3.62 -13.85 9.89
N ARG A 198 4.83 -13.81 9.30
CA ARG A 198 5.06 -13.15 8.01
C ARG A 198 4.32 -13.88 6.89
N GLU A 199 4.37 -15.20 6.87
CA GLU A 199 3.66 -16.02 5.87
C GLU A 199 2.13 -15.94 5.99
N LEU A 200 1.62 -15.73 7.21
CA LEU A 200 0.19 -15.53 7.47
C LEU A 200 -0.33 -14.17 6.98
N ARG A 201 0.55 -13.19 6.70
CA ARG A 201 0.11 -11.84 6.29
C ARG A 201 -0.41 -11.85 4.85
N PRO A 202 -1.68 -11.45 4.61
CA PRO A 202 -2.28 -11.46 3.27
C PRO A 202 -1.61 -10.53 2.26
N LEU A 203 -0.84 -9.53 2.71
CA LEU A 203 -0.13 -8.58 1.85
C LEU A 203 1.32 -9.00 1.55
N ASN A 204 1.83 -10.09 2.15
CA ASN A 204 3.24 -10.47 2.02
C ASN A 204 3.66 -10.74 0.57
N GLU A 205 2.74 -11.27 -0.24
CA GLU A 205 2.97 -11.57 -1.67
C GLU A 205 2.82 -10.35 -2.58
N LEU A 206 2.20 -9.27 -2.10
CA LEU A 206 1.85 -8.09 -2.92
C LEU A 206 2.69 -6.86 -2.60
N VAL A 207 3.12 -6.72 -1.35
CA VAL A 207 3.76 -5.50 -0.85
C VAL A 207 5.07 -5.85 -0.20
N VAL A 208 6.15 -5.32 -0.77
CA VAL A 208 7.47 -5.35 -0.15
C VAL A 208 7.76 -3.96 0.42
N ARG A 209 8.10 -3.91 1.71
CA ARG A 209 8.52 -2.67 2.38
C ARG A 209 9.66 -2.95 3.33
N THR A 210 10.77 -2.25 3.11
CA THR A 210 11.88 -2.15 4.05
C THR A 210 11.88 -0.75 4.67
N ARG A 211 11.95 -0.64 5.99
CA ARG A 211 12.11 0.65 6.67
C ARG A 211 13.59 0.91 6.88
N ARG A 212 13.98 2.20 6.95
CA ARG A 212 15.37 2.58 7.26
C ARG A 212 15.90 2.00 8.57
N ARG A 213 15.03 1.80 9.57
CA ARG A 213 15.39 1.17 10.86
C ARG A 213 15.67 -0.34 10.73
N ASP A 214 15.19 -0.97 9.66
CA ASP A 214 15.35 -2.40 9.41
C ASP A 214 16.68 -2.67 8.66
N LEU A 215 17.40 -1.62 8.26
CA LEU A 215 18.70 -1.69 7.60
C LEU A 215 19.80 -1.37 8.61
N ASP A 216 20.90 -2.11 8.57
CA ASP A 216 22.10 -1.84 9.37
C ASP A 216 22.89 -0.66 8.79
N LEU A 217 22.30 0.53 8.87
CA LEU A 217 22.87 1.78 8.40
C LEU A 217 23.24 2.66 9.58
N ARG A 218 24.48 3.17 9.60
CA ARG A 218 24.89 4.22 10.53
C ARG A 218 24.24 5.54 10.10
N LEU A 219 23.12 5.88 10.75
CA LEU A 219 22.37 7.09 10.46
C LEU A 219 22.63 8.18 11.51
N ALA A 220 22.54 9.44 11.10
CA ALA A 220 22.55 10.57 12.01
C ALA A 220 21.30 10.52 12.93
N ARG A 221 21.49 10.77 14.22
CA ARG A 221 20.39 10.92 15.18
C ARG A 221 19.64 12.22 14.89
N ARG A 222 18.31 12.15 14.81
CA ARG A 222 17.43 13.32 14.67
C ARG A 222 16.73 13.54 16.00
N GLU A 223 16.81 14.75 16.52
CA GLU A 223 16.06 15.17 17.71
C GLU A 223 14.91 16.08 17.25
N ALA A 224 13.68 15.64 17.48
CA ALA A 224 12.51 16.44 17.16
C ALA A 224 12.25 17.40 18.32
N ILE A 225 12.37 18.70 18.07
CA ILE A 225 12.05 19.74 19.05
C ILE A 225 10.67 20.29 18.69
N THR A 226 9.68 20.03 19.55
CA THR A 226 8.36 20.62 19.42
C THR A 226 8.37 21.99 20.10
N LEU A 227 7.97 23.02 19.36
CA LEU A 227 7.80 24.36 19.89
C LEU A 227 6.32 24.64 20.04
N ASP A 228 5.86 24.71 21.29
CA ASP A 228 4.49 25.11 21.59
C ASP A 228 4.38 26.64 21.48
N VAL A 229 3.73 27.10 20.42
CA VAL A 229 3.50 28.52 20.15
C VAL A 229 2.06 28.86 20.53
N SER A 230 1.89 29.85 21.41
CA SER A 230 0.59 30.41 21.73
C SER A 230 0.27 31.56 20.78
N MET A 231 -0.95 31.59 20.23
CA MET A 231 -1.41 32.71 19.40
C MET A 231 -1.53 33.98 20.23
N ALA A 232 -1.09 35.10 19.66
CA ALA A 232 -1.34 36.41 20.26
C ALA A 232 -2.86 36.71 20.26
N PRO A 233 -3.36 37.56 21.17
CA PRO A 233 -4.79 37.88 21.24
C PRO A 233 -5.40 38.40 19.92
N VAL A 234 -4.61 39.12 19.11
CA VAL A 234 -5.05 39.59 17.78
C VAL A 234 -5.19 38.46 16.77
N GLU A 235 -4.28 37.49 16.78
CA GLU A 235 -4.30 36.31 15.90
C GLU A 235 -5.46 35.39 16.27
N TRP A 236 -5.68 35.18 17.58
CA TRP A 236 -6.80 34.39 18.07
C TRP A 236 -8.15 35.00 17.65
N ARG A 237 -8.30 36.33 17.78
CA ARG A 237 -9.53 37.02 17.32
C ARG A 237 -9.76 36.88 15.82
N LEU A 238 -8.69 36.96 15.01
CA LEU A 238 -8.80 36.73 13.57
C LEU A 238 -9.20 35.28 13.26
N TYR A 239 -8.59 34.30 13.93
CA TYR A 239 -8.94 32.89 13.81
C TYR A 239 -10.41 32.64 14.16
N GLU A 240 -10.89 33.18 15.28
CA GLU A 240 -12.30 33.06 15.68
C GLU A 240 -13.26 33.75 14.70
N ALA A 241 -12.89 34.91 14.16
CA ALA A 241 -13.68 35.59 13.14
C ALA A 241 -13.77 34.75 11.85
N ALA A 242 -12.65 34.22 11.36
CA ALA A 242 -12.60 33.35 10.19
C ALA A 242 -13.41 32.06 10.42
N ARG A 243 -13.26 31.43 11.59
CA ARG A 243 -14.02 30.23 11.97
C ARG A 243 -15.53 30.50 11.97
N ARG A 244 -15.98 31.60 12.59
CA ARG A 244 -17.41 31.99 12.60
C ARG A 244 -17.93 32.27 11.19
N TRP A 245 -17.15 32.94 10.36
CA TRP A 245 -17.51 33.20 8.97
C TRP A 245 -17.69 31.91 8.17
N THR A 246 -16.74 30.97 8.26
CA THR A 246 -16.84 29.67 7.59
C THR A 246 -18.07 28.89 8.04
N TRP A 247 -18.36 28.87 9.34
CA TRP A 247 -19.58 28.26 9.88
C TRP A 247 -20.85 28.90 9.31
N ARG A 248 -20.89 30.23 9.25
CA ARG A 248 -22.02 30.95 8.66
C ARG A 248 -22.19 30.63 7.18
N LEU A 249 -21.09 30.52 6.44
CA LEU A 249 -21.08 30.21 5.01
C LEU A 249 -21.54 28.77 4.74
N MET A 250 -21.19 27.82 5.61
CA MET A 250 -21.71 26.44 5.57
C MET A 250 -23.23 26.40 5.80
N GLN A 251 -23.74 27.11 6.81
CA GLN A 251 -25.19 27.20 7.07
C GLN A 251 -25.96 27.83 5.89
N LEU A 252 -25.38 28.85 5.25
CA LEU A 252 -26.00 29.46 4.07
C LEU A 252 -26.03 28.54 2.84
N ARG A 253 -25.05 27.61 2.74
CA ARG A 253 -24.99 26.61 1.66
C ARG A 253 -25.86 25.37 1.91
N HIS A 254 -26.15 25.06 3.16
CA HIS A 254 -27.00 23.94 3.58
C HIS A 254 -28.03 24.42 4.61
N PRO A 255 -29.06 25.17 4.18
CA PRO A 255 -30.03 25.79 5.09
C PRO A 255 -30.97 24.79 5.80
N ASP A 256 -31.09 23.55 5.31
CA ASP A 256 -31.98 22.52 5.84
C ASP A 256 -31.23 21.37 6.57
N SER A 257 -30.07 21.64 7.18
CA SER A 257 -29.30 20.68 7.99
C SER A 257 -28.95 21.23 9.36
#